data_AF-A0A6N8ZV15-F1
#
_entry.id   AF-A0A6N8ZV15-F1
#
_cell.length_a   1.000
_cell.length_b   1.000
_cell.length_c   1.000
_cell.angle_alpha   90.00
_cell.angle_beta   90.00
_cell.angle_gamma   90.00
#
_symmetry.space_group_name_H-M   'P 1'
#
loop_
_entity.id
_entity.type
_entity.pdbx_description
1 polymer ?
#
loop_
_entity_poly.entity_id
_entity_poly.type
_entity_poly.pdbx_seq_one_letter_code
_entity_poly.pdbx_strand_id
1 'polypeptide(L)'
;MHLLTLWNNIVSLLDSEFPAWRERIDDMGQVSTVQARKAWEDDGAFKEDDEVFKAVLLAVLSAGVDWSIVENRALPDLDDFLKDELKPGLFLESYSNLLDERINVYWKEWFRERSATPRFFHLLIRMKETARRLDEHSKTHGKAEDYFTRLMAQHDSDPKKVALCIGCDRQYKLPALGVPLAAEALKNLGFDVAKPDRHLCRAMRAFGLVIYEQVKKGEPQYRNKNKQLEVMTKVEEIANAAGKPVAYVDNAIWMLVAEGERQLADRALAELGGSSQIQTKDQSGLVALLDSWEKEGDVEEHKETLEYLIRALDENRPEGYKHFPPELKGKSW
;
A
#
# COMPACT_ATOMS: atom_id res chain seq x y z
N MET A 1 -8.01 -19.15 6.79
CA MET A 1 -6.94 -18.36 7.46
C MET A 1 -7.59 -17.55 8.58
N HIS A 2 -7.05 -17.61 9.79
CA HIS A 2 -7.55 -16.83 10.92
C HIS A 2 -6.84 -15.47 10.92
N LEU A 3 -7.55 -14.36 10.65
CA LEU A 3 -6.95 -13.03 10.43
C LEU A 3 -6.16 -12.53 11.65
N LEU A 4 -6.62 -12.83 12.87
CA LEU A 4 -5.88 -12.53 14.09
C LEU A 4 -4.57 -13.33 14.20
N THR A 5 -4.51 -14.54 13.64
CA THR A 5 -3.26 -15.31 13.59
C THR A 5 -2.27 -14.69 12.62
N LEU A 6 -2.72 -14.26 11.43
CA LEU A 6 -1.88 -13.50 10.49
C LEU A 6 -1.33 -12.23 11.17
N TRP A 7 -2.20 -11.48 11.86
CA TRP A 7 -1.78 -10.29 12.59
C TRP A 7 -0.73 -10.59 13.66
N ASN A 8 -0.93 -11.62 14.49
CA ASN A 8 0.03 -12.02 15.51
C ASN A 8 1.37 -12.45 14.90
N ASN A 9 1.36 -13.10 13.74
CA ASN A 9 2.58 -13.46 13.02
C ASN A 9 3.32 -12.21 12.52
N ILE A 10 2.59 -11.23 11.95
CA ILE A 10 3.14 -9.93 11.54
C ILE A 10 3.80 -9.23 12.74
N VAL A 11 3.10 -9.15 13.86
CA VAL A 11 3.60 -8.51 15.09
C VAL A 11 4.84 -9.23 15.61
N SER A 12 4.81 -10.57 15.70
CA SER A 12 5.96 -11.35 16.16
C SER A 12 7.18 -11.15 15.27
N LEU A 13 6.98 -11.06 13.94
CA LEU A 13 8.08 -10.80 13.01
C LEU A 13 8.64 -9.40 13.21
N LEU A 14 7.78 -8.38 13.24
CA LEU A 14 8.18 -6.98 13.46
C LEU A 14 8.87 -6.79 14.81
N ASP A 15 8.40 -7.45 15.87
CA ASP A 15 9.05 -7.40 17.20
C ASP A 15 10.47 -7.99 17.17
N SER A 16 10.69 -9.02 16.35
CA SER A 16 11.98 -9.69 16.23
C SER A 16 12.97 -8.97 15.29
N GLU A 17 12.48 -8.46 14.15
CA GLU A 17 13.33 -7.90 13.09
C GLU A 17 13.38 -6.37 13.09
N PHE A 18 12.37 -5.70 13.66
CA PHE A 18 12.24 -4.25 13.66
C PHE A 18 11.77 -3.72 15.03
N PRO A 19 12.56 -3.84 16.12
CA PRO A 19 12.08 -3.59 17.49
C PRO A 19 11.43 -2.22 17.75
N ALA A 20 11.80 -1.19 16.98
CA ALA A 20 11.25 0.17 17.07
C ALA A 20 10.05 0.42 16.13
N TRP A 21 9.45 -0.62 15.52
CA TRP A 21 8.41 -0.44 14.50
C TRP A 21 7.16 0.29 15.01
N ARG A 22 6.83 0.16 16.30
CA ARG A 22 5.66 0.86 16.87
C ARG A 22 5.89 2.36 16.97
N GLU A 23 7.03 2.76 17.52
CA GLU A 23 7.47 4.17 17.56
C GLU A 23 7.52 4.73 16.13
N ARG A 24 8.04 3.95 15.19
CA ARG A 24 8.06 4.33 13.78
C ARG A 24 6.66 4.57 13.18
N ILE A 25 5.65 3.79 13.55
CA ILE A 25 4.26 4.03 13.12
C ILE A 25 3.69 5.28 13.79
N ASP A 26 3.99 5.51 15.05
CA ASP A 26 3.54 6.69 15.80
C ASP A 26 4.15 7.97 15.20
N ASP A 27 5.43 7.95 14.84
CA ASP A 27 6.15 9.04 14.19
C ASP A 27 5.57 9.43 12.82
N MET A 28 4.93 8.49 12.11
CA MET A 28 4.23 8.80 10.85
C MET A 28 3.01 9.73 11.07
N GLY A 29 2.50 9.86 12.30
CA GLY A 29 1.42 10.79 12.65
C GLY A 29 0.03 10.43 12.10
N GLN A 30 -0.10 9.42 11.24
CA GLN A 30 -1.37 9.03 10.64
C GLN A 30 -2.33 8.41 11.66
N VAL A 31 -1.81 7.56 12.55
CA VAL A 31 -2.64 6.89 13.58
C VAL A 31 -3.18 7.90 14.59
N SER A 32 -2.34 8.83 15.04
CA SER A 32 -2.77 9.91 15.93
C SER A 32 -3.76 10.85 15.25
N THR A 33 -3.59 11.14 13.97
CA THR A 33 -4.56 11.94 13.19
C THR A 33 -5.91 11.24 13.07
N VAL A 34 -5.93 9.92 12.81
CA VAL A 34 -7.17 9.12 12.78
C VAL A 34 -7.86 9.09 14.15
N GLN A 35 -7.10 8.96 15.23
CA GLN A 35 -7.64 8.99 16.59
C GLN A 35 -8.18 10.37 16.96
N ALA A 36 -7.45 11.42 16.63
CA ALA A 36 -7.86 12.80 16.88
C ALA A 36 -9.14 13.17 16.11
N ARG A 37 -9.29 12.67 14.87
CA ARG A 37 -10.50 12.88 14.07
C ARG A 37 -11.77 12.40 14.78
N LYS A 38 -11.73 11.24 15.44
CA LYS A 38 -12.89 10.74 16.20
C LYS A 38 -13.33 11.73 17.28
N ALA A 39 -12.37 12.39 17.94
CA ALA A 39 -12.68 13.44 18.91
C ALA A 39 -13.18 14.72 18.23
N TRP A 40 -12.61 15.11 17.08
CA TRP A 40 -13.04 16.29 16.32
C TRP A 40 -14.46 16.18 15.77
N GLU A 41 -14.86 14.98 15.34
CA GLU A 41 -16.22 14.73 14.83
C GLU A 41 -17.27 14.95 15.93
N ASP A 42 -16.96 14.58 17.18
CA ASP A 42 -17.84 14.83 18.33
C ASP A 42 -17.95 16.34 18.66
N ASP A 43 -16.87 17.10 18.43
CA ASP A 43 -16.81 18.55 18.68
C ASP A 43 -17.23 19.41 17.47
N GLY A 44 -17.52 18.79 16.31
CA GLY A 44 -17.80 19.49 15.06
C GLY A 44 -16.62 20.29 14.49
N ALA A 45 -15.39 19.92 14.87
CA ALA A 45 -14.17 20.59 14.43
C ALA A 45 -13.76 20.12 13.02
N PHE A 46 -13.21 21.06 12.24
CA PHE A 46 -12.69 20.83 10.91
C PHE A 46 -11.24 21.28 10.82
N LYS A 47 -10.47 20.60 9.97
CA LYS A 47 -9.15 21.03 9.53
C LYS A 47 -9.22 22.33 8.74
N GLU A 48 -8.23 23.17 8.95
CA GLU A 48 -8.05 24.39 8.17
C GLU A 48 -7.61 24.06 6.74
N ASP A 49 -7.90 24.95 5.80
CA ASP A 49 -7.63 24.75 4.37
C ASP A 49 -6.14 24.49 4.07
N ASP A 50 -5.24 25.11 4.83
CA ASP A 50 -3.79 24.85 4.74
C ASP A 50 -3.43 23.43 5.19
N GLU A 51 -4.10 22.90 6.23
CA GLU A 51 -3.92 21.51 6.65
C GLU A 51 -4.47 20.53 5.61
N VAL A 52 -5.62 20.85 4.99
CA VAL A 52 -6.18 20.07 3.89
C VAL A 52 -5.22 20.05 2.70
N PHE A 53 -4.66 21.20 2.33
CA PHE A 53 -3.64 21.31 1.29
C PHE A 53 -2.43 20.42 1.60
N LYS A 54 -1.89 20.51 2.82
CA LYS A 54 -0.74 19.70 3.24
C LYS A 54 -1.04 18.20 3.19
N ALA A 55 -2.22 17.77 3.66
CA ALA A 55 -2.61 16.36 3.63
C ALA A 55 -2.64 15.79 2.19
N VAL A 56 -3.16 16.59 1.23
CA VAL A 56 -3.15 16.24 -0.20
C VAL A 56 -1.74 16.28 -0.78
N LEU A 57 -0.92 17.27 -0.42
CA LEU A 57 0.46 17.37 -0.89
C LEU A 57 1.27 16.16 -0.44
N LEU A 58 1.20 15.77 0.83
CA LEU A 58 1.89 14.59 1.37
C LEU A 58 1.46 13.31 0.65
N ALA A 59 0.18 13.17 0.32
CA ALA A 59 -0.29 12.05 -0.49
C ALA A 59 0.36 12.06 -1.88
N VAL A 60 0.44 13.22 -2.55
CA VAL A 60 1.12 13.35 -3.85
C VAL A 60 2.62 13.05 -3.76
N LEU A 61 3.30 13.49 -2.69
CA LEU A 61 4.72 13.23 -2.46
C LEU A 61 5.01 11.75 -2.18
N SER A 62 4.05 11.01 -1.61
CA SER A 62 4.17 9.56 -1.41
C SER A 62 4.10 8.74 -2.72
N ALA A 63 3.89 9.38 -3.88
CA ALA A 63 3.66 8.69 -5.14
C ALA A 63 4.95 8.13 -5.76
N GLY A 64 5.22 6.84 -5.49
CA GLY A 64 6.31 6.11 -6.16
C GLY A 64 7.70 6.56 -5.73
N VAL A 65 7.81 7.06 -4.50
CA VAL A 65 9.05 7.46 -3.83
C VAL A 65 9.19 6.63 -2.55
N ASP A 66 10.41 6.32 -2.16
CA ASP A 66 10.70 5.79 -0.82
C ASP A 66 10.36 6.86 0.22
N TRP A 67 9.40 6.56 1.09
CA TRP A 67 8.91 7.52 2.08
C TRP A 67 10.01 7.99 3.04
N SER A 68 10.98 7.12 3.36
CA SER A 68 12.10 7.50 4.24
C SER A 68 12.88 8.68 3.68
N ILE A 69 12.91 8.85 2.35
CA ILE A 69 13.55 9.98 1.71
C ILE A 69 12.76 11.26 1.92
N VAL A 70 11.45 11.23 1.68
CA VAL A 70 10.56 12.38 1.87
C VAL A 70 10.59 12.82 3.33
N GLU A 71 10.50 11.86 4.24
CA GLU A 71 10.50 12.11 5.67
C GLU A 71 11.82 12.70 6.18
N ASN A 72 12.97 12.14 5.79
CA ASN A 72 14.26 12.61 6.30
C ASN A 72 14.77 13.88 5.61
N ARG A 73 14.31 14.18 4.39
CA ARG A 73 14.91 15.25 3.57
C ARG A 73 13.95 16.38 3.19
N ALA A 74 12.65 16.10 3.08
CA ALA A 74 11.67 17.11 2.67
C ALA A 74 10.82 17.60 3.86
N LEU A 75 10.30 16.69 4.69
CA LEU A 75 9.40 17.08 5.80
C LEU A 75 9.99 18.09 6.78
N PRO A 76 11.28 18.03 7.18
CA PRO A 76 11.82 18.98 8.15
C PRO A 76 11.75 20.45 7.70
N ASP A 77 11.86 20.68 6.39
CA ASP A 77 11.87 22.01 5.77
C ASP A 77 10.53 22.36 5.09
N LEU A 78 9.59 21.41 4.98
CA LEU A 78 8.42 21.55 4.11
C LEU A 78 7.54 22.72 4.53
N ASP A 79 7.33 22.90 5.82
CA ASP A 79 6.45 23.96 6.33
C ASP A 79 7.00 25.36 6.06
N ASP A 80 8.31 25.54 6.17
CA ASP A 80 8.96 26.81 5.90
C ASP A 80 8.99 27.08 4.39
N PHE A 81 9.31 26.07 3.58
CA PHE A 81 9.19 26.13 2.13
C PHE A 81 7.78 26.54 1.68
N LEU A 82 6.74 25.97 2.26
CA LEU A 82 5.37 26.31 1.91
C LEU A 82 5.00 27.75 2.30
N LYS A 83 5.48 28.26 3.44
CA LYS A 83 5.24 29.66 3.85
C LYS A 83 6.00 30.66 2.99
N ASP A 84 7.17 30.27 2.48
CA ASP A 84 7.96 31.10 1.57
C ASP A 84 7.33 31.16 0.16
N GLU A 85 6.78 30.04 -0.30
CA GLU A 85 6.22 29.92 -1.66
C GLU A 85 4.73 30.28 -1.76
N LEU A 86 3.97 30.10 -0.69
CA LEU A 86 2.51 30.25 -0.66
C LEU A 86 2.11 31.18 0.48
N LYS A 87 1.00 31.91 0.29
CA LYS A 87 0.48 32.81 1.32
C LYS A 87 -0.14 32.00 2.47
N PRO A 88 0.34 32.12 3.72
CA PRO A 88 -0.24 31.42 4.86
C PRO A 88 -1.74 31.73 5.03
N GLY A 89 -2.52 30.71 5.36
CA GLY A 89 -3.98 30.73 5.45
C GLY A 89 -4.69 30.65 4.09
N LEU A 90 -3.94 30.60 2.99
CA LEU A 90 -4.45 30.60 1.62
C LEU A 90 -3.62 29.66 0.72
N PHE A 91 -3.16 28.52 1.23
CA PHE A 91 -2.33 27.60 0.44
C PHE A 91 -3.05 27.03 -0.78
N LEU A 92 -4.33 26.66 -0.65
CA LEU A 92 -5.13 26.16 -1.79
C LEU A 92 -5.23 27.22 -2.90
N GLU A 93 -5.65 28.43 -2.55
CA GLU A 93 -5.76 29.55 -3.49
C GLU A 93 -4.39 29.88 -4.10
N SER A 94 -3.35 30.05 -3.27
CA SER A 94 -2.00 30.41 -3.73
C SER A 94 -1.45 29.36 -4.69
N TYR A 95 -1.58 28.08 -4.34
CA TYR A 95 -1.06 26.99 -5.16
C TYR A 95 -1.81 26.85 -6.47
N SER A 96 -3.14 26.98 -6.46
CA SER A 96 -3.95 26.88 -7.68
C SER A 96 -3.57 27.95 -8.72
N ASN A 97 -3.10 29.11 -8.25
CA ASN A 97 -2.67 30.24 -9.07
C ASN A 97 -1.17 30.25 -9.43
N LEU A 98 -0.36 29.31 -8.93
CA LEU A 98 1.07 29.25 -9.29
C LEU A 98 1.25 29.03 -10.79
N LEU A 99 2.25 29.68 -11.39
CA LEU A 99 2.63 29.39 -12.77
C LEU A 99 3.22 27.98 -12.88
N ASP A 100 2.94 27.28 -13.98
CA ASP A 100 3.48 25.93 -14.22
C ASP A 100 5.01 25.96 -14.26
N GLU A 101 5.60 27.05 -14.75
CA GLU A 101 7.05 27.30 -14.75
C GLU A 101 7.60 27.35 -13.32
N ARG A 102 6.88 27.96 -12.38
CA ARG A 102 7.31 28.02 -10.96
C ARG A 102 7.38 26.62 -10.36
N ILE A 103 6.40 25.77 -10.67
CA ILE A 103 6.41 24.37 -10.22
C ILE A 103 7.53 23.59 -10.92
N ASN A 104 7.68 23.75 -12.23
CA ASN A 104 8.62 22.99 -13.05
C ASN A 104 10.09 23.37 -12.82
N VAL A 105 10.36 24.59 -12.39
CA VAL A 105 11.72 25.05 -12.09
C VAL A 105 11.95 24.96 -10.59
N TYR A 106 11.26 25.78 -9.81
CA TYR A 106 11.61 26.00 -8.41
C TYR A 106 11.20 24.84 -7.50
N TRP A 107 9.92 24.45 -7.51
CA TRP A 107 9.47 23.32 -6.69
C TRP A 107 10.17 22.03 -7.10
N LYS A 108 10.34 21.85 -8.41
CA LYS A 108 11.06 20.70 -8.95
C LYS A 108 12.49 20.61 -8.45
N GLU A 109 13.21 21.72 -8.44
CA GLU A 109 14.58 21.80 -7.96
C GLU A 109 14.65 21.56 -6.45
N TRP A 110 13.81 22.22 -5.67
CA TRP A 110 13.73 22.04 -4.22
C TRP A 110 13.49 20.57 -3.83
N PHE A 111 12.54 19.90 -4.47
CA PHE A 111 12.27 18.48 -4.25
C PHE A 111 13.36 17.57 -4.81
N ARG A 112 14.00 17.93 -5.92
CA ARG A 112 15.11 17.15 -6.49
C ARG A 112 16.31 17.14 -5.56
N GLU A 113 16.69 18.29 -5.01
CA GLU A 113 17.75 18.40 -4.00
C GLU A 113 17.43 17.54 -2.76
N ARG A 114 16.15 17.44 -2.43
CA ARG A 114 15.61 16.63 -1.33
C ARG A 114 15.14 15.23 -1.78
N SER A 115 15.66 14.78 -2.93
CA SER A 115 15.67 13.39 -3.40
C SER A 115 14.34 12.79 -3.87
N ALA A 116 13.52 13.62 -4.49
CA ALA A 116 12.28 13.17 -5.08
C ALA A 116 12.49 12.77 -6.56
N THR A 117 12.07 11.55 -6.92
CA THR A 117 12.23 11.03 -8.30
C THR A 117 11.41 11.85 -9.31
N PRO A 118 11.77 11.90 -10.61
CA PRO A 118 11.03 12.67 -11.62
C PRO A 118 9.54 12.31 -11.78
N ARG A 119 9.08 11.21 -11.17
CA ARG A 119 7.79 10.58 -11.43
C ARG A 119 6.60 11.33 -10.85
N PHE A 120 6.72 12.13 -9.80
CA PHE A 120 5.57 12.83 -9.20
C PHE A 120 5.45 14.31 -9.63
N PHE A 121 6.40 14.89 -10.39
CA PHE A 121 6.31 16.31 -10.81
C PHE A 121 5.08 16.61 -11.66
N HIS A 122 4.69 15.69 -12.54
CA HIS A 122 3.45 15.83 -13.30
C HIS A 122 2.21 15.81 -12.38
N LEU A 123 2.29 15.17 -11.21
CA LEU A 123 1.23 15.18 -10.20
C LEU A 123 1.17 16.52 -9.49
N LEU A 124 2.31 17.17 -9.19
CA LEU A 124 2.31 18.54 -8.64
C LEU A 124 1.60 19.52 -9.58
N ILE A 125 1.90 19.49 -10.88
CA ILE A 125 1.19 20.35 -11.86
C ILE A 125 -0.30 20.05 -11.86
N ARG A 126 -0.69 18.76 -11.90
CA ARG A 126 -2.10 18.36 -11.87
C ARG A 126 -2.79 18.71 -10.55
N MET A 127 -2.05 18.77 -9.45
CA MET A 127 -2.57 19.13 -8.13
C MET A 127 -3.05 20.58 -8.09
N LYS A 128 -2.60 21.47 -8.99
CA LYS A 128 -3.17 22.83 -9.11
C LYS A 128 -4.68 22.81 -9.30
N GLU A 129 -5.17 21.92 -10.17
CA GLU A 129 -6.60 21.78 -10.43
C GLU A 129 -7.34 21.18 -9.21
N THR A 130 -6.68 20.32 -8.43
CA THR A 130 -7.22 19.84 -7.15
C THR A 130 -7.31 20.95 -6.13
N ALA A 131 -6.26 21.76 -5.99
CA ALA A 131 -6.25 22.92 -5.11
C ALA A 131 -7.34 23.92 -5.50
N ARG A 132 -7.52 24.18 -6.81
CA ARG A 132 -8.60 25.03 -7.33
C ARG A 132 -9.98 24.51 -6.93
N ARG A 133 -10.26 23.22 -7.15
CA ARG A 133 -11.55 22.62 -6.80
C ARG A 133 -11.85 22.70 -5.30
N LEU A 134 -10.85 22.44 -4.47
CA LEU A 134 -10.99 22.50 -3.01
C LEU A 134 -11.12 23.95 -2.51
N ASP A 135 -10.39 24.91 -3.10
CA ASP A 135 -10.54 26.35 -2.82
C ASP A 135 -11.94 26.85 -3.18
N GLU A 136 -12.45 26.51 -4.37
CA GLU A 136 -13.81 26.86 -4.80
C GLU A 136 -14.88 26.23 -3.91
N HIS A 137 -14.68 24.97 -3.50
CA HIS A 137 -15.55 24.30 -2.54
C HIS A 137 -15.53 25.03 -1.20
N SER A 138 -14.35 25.38 -0.70
CA SER A 138 -14.17 26.13 0.55
C SER A 138 -14.85 27.49 0.51
N LYS A 139 -14.67 28.27 -0.56
CA LYS A 139 -15.34 29.56 -0.76
C LYS A 139 -16.87 29.44 -0.78
N THR A 140 -17.40 28.29 -1.20
CA THR A 140 -18.84 28.04 -1.28
C THR A 140 -19.43 27.48 0.04
N HIS A 141 -18.68 26.64 0.75
CA HIS A 141 -19.19 25.86 1.89
C HIS A 141 -18.48 26.17 3.23
N GLY A 142 -17.51 27.08 3.23
CA GLY A 142 -16.78 27.59 4.40
C GLY A 142 -15.45 26.90 4.69
N LYS A 143 -15.27 25.64 4.29
CA LYS A 143 -14.03 24.85 4.50
C LYS A 143 -13.80 23.87 3.35
N ALA A 144 -12.54 23.62 3.00
CA ALA A 144 -12.19 22.63 1.99
C ALA A 144 -12.44 21.19 2.49
N GLU A 145 -12.26 20.93 3.79
CA GLU A 145 -12.47 19.59 4.36
C GLU A 145 -13.92 19.11 4.21
N ASP A 146 -14.89 20.03 4.21
CA ASP A 146 -16.31 19.74 4.01
C ASP A 146 -16.57 18.99 2.68
N TYR A 147 -15.70 19.12 1.69
CA TYR A 147 -15.73 18.30 0.47
C TYR A 147 -15.69 16.80 0.79
N PHE A 148 -14.78 16.40 1.68
CA PHE A 148 -14.55 15.01 2.03
C PHE A 148 -15.64 14.50 2.98
N THR A 149 -16.04 15.28 3.98
CA THR A 149 -17.08 14.86 4.95
C THR A 149 -18.44 14.72 4.28
N ARG A 150 -18.79 15.57 3.30
CA ARG A 150 -20.01 15.38 2.49
C ARG A 150 -19.98 14.10 1.67
N LEU A 151 -18.85 13.77 1.06
CA LEU A 151 -18.70 12.50 0.35
C LEU A 151 -18.82 11.32 1.30
N MET A 152 -18.26 11.41 2.51
CA MET A 152 -18.46 10.38 3.54
C MET A 152 -19.94 10.19 3.87
N ALA A 153 -20.68 11.27 4.10
CA ALA A 153 -22.12 11.22 4.37
C ALA A 153 -22.94 10.61 3.21
N GLN A 154 -22.53 10.86 1.95
CA GLN A 154 -23.17 10.28 0.76
C GLN A 154 -22.85 8.79 0.53
N HIS A 155 -21.84 8.27 1.21
CA HIS A 155 -21.30 6.92 0.98
C HIS A 155 -21.26 6.07 2.26
N ASP A 156 -22.26 6.22 3.12
CA ASP A 156 -22.46 5.45 4.36
C ASP A 156 -21.27 5.53 5.34
N SER A 157 -20.58 6.68 5.34
CA SER A 157 -19.35 6.89 6.10
C SER A 157 -18.24 5.87 5.80
N ASP A 158 -18.22 5.30 4.59
CA ASP A 158 -17.18 4.35 4.17
C ASP A 158 -16.05 5.07 3.40
N PRO A 159 -14.86 5.25 4.02
CA PRO A 159 -13.77 5.98 3.37
C PRO A 159 -13.19 5.23 2.18
N LYS A 160 -13.42 3.91 2.07
CA LYS A 160 -13.02 3.10 0.90
C LYS A 160 -13.79 3.53 -0.35
N LYS A 161 -15.10 3.76 -0.21
CA LYS A 161 -15.97 4.27 -1.29
C LYS A 161 -15.59 5.70 -1.68
N VAL A 162 -15.30 6.55 -0.69
CA VAL A 162 -14.86 7.93 -0.95
C VAL A 162 -13.52 7.97 -1.69
N ALA A 163 -12.55 7.11 -1.32
CA ALA A 163 -11.29 6.98 -2.04
C ALA A 163 -11.50 6.60 -3.53
N LEU A 164 -12.47 5.72 -3.81
CA LEU A 164 -12.87 5.37 -5.18
C LEU A 164 -13.49 6.57 -5.91
N CYS A 165 -14.41 7.30 -5.27
CA CYS A 165 -15.04 8.48 -5.88
C CYS A 165 -13.99 9.52 -6.27
N ILE A 166 -13.11 9.89 -5.33
CA ILE A 166 -12.04 10.86 -5.55
C ILE A 166 -11.04 10.38 -6.63
N GLY A 167 -10.73 9.08 -6.64
CA GLY A 167 -9.72 8.52 -7.54
C GLY A 167 -10.20 8.25 -8.96
N CYS A 168 -11.49 7.94 -9.16
CA CYS A 168 -11.98 7.44 -10.45
C CYS A 168 -13.37 7.91 -10.90
N ASP A 169 -14.21 8.50 -10.03
CA ASP A 169 -15.53 9.00 -10.43
C ASP A 169 -15.41 10.36 -11.13
N ARG A 170 -16.00 10.52 -12.32
CA ARG A 170 -15.87 11.75 -13.11
C ARG A 170 -16.39 13.00 -12.39
N GLN A 171 -17.43 12.86 -11.58
CA GLN A 171 -18.06 13.97 -10.87
C GLN A 171 -17.18 14.43 -9.70
N TYR A 172 -16.63 13.48 -8.95
CA TYR A 172 -15.89 13.74 -7.70
C TYR A 172 -14.38 13.63 -7.84
N LYS A 173 -13.87 13.45 -9.06
CA LYS A 173 -12.43 13.27 -9.25
C LYS A 173 -11.65 14.50 -8.78
N LEU A 174 -10.63 14.27 -7.97
CA LEU A 174 -9.58 15.25 -7.74
C LEU A 174 -8.38 14.89 -8.62
N PRO A 175 -7.94 15.78 -9.54
CA PRO A 175 -6.74 15.55 -10.33
C PRO A 175 -5.48 15.28 -9.48
N ALA A 176 -4.46 14.67 -10.09
CA ALA A 176 -3.31 14.08 -9.40
C ALA A 176 -3.63 12.88 -8.48
N LEU A 177 -4.87 12.70 -8.00
CA LEU A 177 -5.23 11.60 -7.11
C LEU A 177 -5.83 10.43 -7.89
N GLY A 178 -5.05 9.36 -8.05
CA GLY A 178 -5.63 8.02 -8.29
C GLY A 178 -6.10 7.42 -6.97
N VAL A 179 -6.86 6.32 -7.00
CA VAL A 179 -7.44 5.69 -5.79
C VAL A 179 -6.41 5.48 -4.65
N PRO A 180 -5.17 5.02 -4.89
CA PRO A 180 -4.20 4.89 -3.79
C PRO A 180 -3.82 6.24 -3.16
N LEU A 181 -3.66 7.29 -3.97
CA LEU A 181 -3.31 8.62 -3.44
C LEU A 181 -4.53 9.31 -2.82
N ALA A 182 -5.73 9.02 -3.29
CA ALA A 182 -6.96 9.47 -2.66
C ALA A 182 -7.12 8.84 -1.26
N ALA A 183 -6.88 7.53 -1.13
CA ALA A 183 -6.88 6.84 0.15
C ALA A 183 -5.79 7.41 1.10
N GLU A 184 -4.59 7.67 0.57
CA GLU A 184 -3.52 8.30 1.36
C GLU A 184 -3.90 9.72 1.84
N ALA A 185 -4.52 10.53 0.98
CA ALA A 185 -4.99 11.86 1.35
C ALA A 185 -6.08 11.79 2.43
N LEU A 186 -7.02 10.85 2.30
CA LEU A 186 -8.05 10.59 3.32
C LEU A 186 -7.42 10.17 4.66
N LYS A 187 -6.44 9.25 4.63
CA LYS A 187 -5.70 8.84 5.83
C LYS A 187 -4.97 10.01 6.49
N ASN A 188 -4.34 10.90 5.71
CA ASN A 188 -3.70 12.12 6.22
C ASN A 188 -4.70 13.16 6.77
N LEU A 189 -5.97 13.10 6.35
CA LEU A 189 -7.07 13.89 6.91
C LEU A 189 -7.74 13.20 8.13
N GLY A 190 -7.25 12.02 8.52
CA GLY A 190 -7.74 11.26 9.67
C GLY A 190 -8.88 10.28 9.37
N PHE A 191 -9.27 10.08 8.10
CA PHE A 191 -10.23 9.03 7.76
C PHE A 191 -9.52 7.67 7.79
N ASP A 192 -10.06 6.72 8.55
CA ASP A 192 -9.39 5.43 8.79
C ASP A 192 -9.53 4.48 7.59
N VAL A 193 -8.56 4.53 6.66
CA VAL A 193 -8.56 3.73 5.43
C VAL A 193 -7.16 3.31 5.04
N ALA A 194 -7.03 2.12 4.47
CA ALA A 194 -5.76 1.61 3.94
C ALA A 194 -5.47 2.18 2.54
N LYS A 195 -4.19 2.32 2.19
CA LYS A 195 -3.72 2.76 0.89
C LYS A 195 -3.52 1.54 -0.04
N PRO A 196 -4.38 1.29 -1.04
CA PRO A 196 -4.24 0.12 -1.91
C PRO A 196 -3.16 0.32 -2.99
N ASP A 197 -1.92 0.59 -2.58
CA ASP A 197 -0.77 0.75 -3.46
C ASP A 197 -0.14 -0.59 -3.87
N ARG A 198 0.98 -0.54 -4.61
CA ARG A 198 1.67 -1.75 -5.06
C ARG A 198 2.15 -2.65 -3.91
N HIS A 199 2.49 -2.06 -2.77
CA HIS A 199 3.07 -2.74 -1.62
C HIS A 199 1.99 -3.51 -0.85
N LEU A 200 0.87 -2.86 -0.54
CA LEU A 200 -0.26 -3.52 0.08
C LEU A 200 -0.93 -4.54 -0.84
N CYS A 201 -1.07 -4.23 -2.14
CA CYS A 201 -1.56 -5.21 -3.13
C CYS A 201 -0.69 -6.48 -3.14
N ARG A 202 0.64 -6.31 -3.09
CA ARG A 202 1.59 -7.43 -3.03
C ARG A 202 1.43 -8.24 -1.74
N ALA A 203 1.34 -7.57 -0.58
CA ALA A 203 1.17 -8.23 0.71
C ALA A 203 -0.14 -9.03 0.75
N MET A 204 -1.27 -8.42 0.38
CA MET A 204 -2.58 -9.08 0.37
C MET A 204 -2.62 -10.29 -0.56
N ARG A 205 -1.94 -10.22 -1.72
CA ARG A 205 -1.75 -11.38 -2.59
C ARG A 205 -0.94 -12.47 -1.91
N ALA A 206 0.19 -12.12 -1.32
CA ALA A 206 1.10 -13.09 -0.70
C ALA A 206 0.44 -13.78 0.50
N PHE A 207 -0.35 -13.06 1.28
CA PHE A 207 -1.17 -13.64 2.35
C PHE A 207 -2.28 -14.58 1.83
N GLY A 208 -2.58 -14.57 0.53
CA GLY A 208 -3.69 -15.33 -0.06
C GLY A 208 -5.06 -14.71 0.21
N LEU A 209 -5.12 -13.42 0.56
CA LEU A 209 -6.37 -12.71 0.86
C LEU A 209 -7.02 -12.07 -0.36
N VAL A 210 -6.22 -11.72 -1.37
CA VAL A 210 -6.68 -11.13 -2.63
C VAL A 210 -6.09 -11.91 -3.79
N ILE A 211 -6.98 -12.46 -4.62
CA ILE A 211 -6.59 -13.24 -5.80
C ILE A 211 -6.57 -12.33 -7.02
N TYR A 212 -5.47 -12.37 -7.75
CA TYR A 212 -5.25 -11.64 -8.98
C TYR A 212 -5.29 -12.66 -10.13
N GLU A 213 -6.31 -12.61 -10.99
CA GLU A 213 -6.45 -13.52 -12.14
C GLU A 213 -5.23 -13.40 -13.07
N GLN A 214 -4.85 -14.44 -13.83
CA GLN A 214 -3.76 -14.28 -14.80
C GLN A 214 -4.16 -13.27 -15.87
N VAL A 215 -3.58 -12.06 -15.82
CA VAL A 215 -3.83 -11.02 -16.83
C VAL A 215 -2.81 -11.13 -17.94
N LYS A 216 -3.23 -10.77 -19.15
CA LYS A 216 -2.37 -10.57 -20.32
C LYS A 216 -1.13 -9.74 -19.95
N LYS A 217 0.01 -10.12 -20.52
CA LYS A 217 1.32 -9.48 -20.32
C LYS A 217 1.21 -7.95 -20.52
N GLY A 218 1.39 -7.17 -19.46
CA GLY A 218 1.51 -5.71 -19.53
C GLY A 218 0.56 -4.88 -18.66
N GLU A 219 -0.51 -5.45 -18.11
CA GLU A 219 -1.44 -4.70 -17.24
C GLU A 219 -1.18 -4.94 -15.74
N PRO A 220 -0.81 -3.90 -14.98
CA PRO A 220 -0.65 -4.03 -13.55
C PRO A 220 -2.01 -4.10 -12.85
N GLN A 221 -2.34 -5.27 -12.29
CA GLN A 221 -3.64 -5.51 -11.64
C GLN A 221 -3.95 -4.64 -10.43
N TYR A 222 -2.91 -4.07 -9.79
CA TYR A 222 -3.07 -3.09 -8.71
C TYR A 222 -3.75 -1.79 -9.16
N ARG A 223 -4.04 -1.60 -10.45
CA ARG A 223 -4.81 -0.47 -10.99
C ARG A 223 -6.30 -0.75 -11.15
N ASN A 224 -6.76 -1.98 -10.94
CA ASN A 224 -8.18 -2.31 -11.01
C ASN A 224 -8.89 -1.83 -9.74
N LYS A 225 -9.90 -0.95 -9.90
CA LYS A 225 -10.63 -0.34 -8.79
C LYS A 225 -11.33 -1.36 -7.87
N ASN A 226 -11.82 -2.47 -8.42
CA ASN A 226 -12.45 -3.52 -7.62
C ASN A 226 -11.42 -4.26 -6.76
N LYS A 227 -10.21 -4.48 -7.31
CA LYS A 227 -9.09 -5.05 -6.54
C LYS A 227 -8.54 -4.09 -5.50
N GLN A 228 -8.53 -2.79 -5.79
CA GLN A 228 -8.16 -1.78 -4.79
C GLN A 228 -9.17 -1.74 -3.63
N LEU A 229 -10.47 -1.83 -3.93
CA LEU A 229 -11.50 -1.96 -2.90
C LEU A 229 -11.30 -3.24 -2.08
N GLU A 230 -11.10 -4.37 -2.74
CA GLU A 230 -10.85 -5.66 -2.08
C GLU A 230 -9.64 -5.58 -1.13
N VAL A 231 -8.53 -4.97 -1.57
CA VAL A 231 -7.35 -4.75 -0.73
C VAL A 231 -7.67 -3.89 0.49
N MET A 232 -8.35 -2.75 0.32
CA MET A 232 -8.73 -1.90 1.46
C MET A 232 -9.63 -2.64 2.45
N THR A 233 -10.61 -3.40 1.94
CA THR A 233 -11.51 -4.22 2.77
C THR A 233 -10.73 -5.30 3.53
N LYS A 234 -9.77 -5.98 2.90
CA LYS A 234 -8.97 -7.01 3.58
C LYS A 234 -8.06 -6.45 4.66
N VAL A 235 -7.49 -5.26 4.47
CA VAL A 235 -6.73 -4.60 5.54
C VAL A 235 -7.65 -4.18 6.69
N GLU A 236 -8.84 -3.67 6.40
CA GLU A 236 -9.86 -3.36 7.42
C GLU A 236 -10.32 -4.62 8.19
N GLU A 237 -10.52 -5.75 7.52
CA GLU A 237 -10.84 -7.02 8.18
C GLU A 237 -9.72 -7.48 9.14
N ILE A 238 -8.44 -7.34 8.76
CA ILE A 238 -7.30 -7.62 9.64
C ILE A 238 -7.30 -6.67 10.84
N ALA A 239 -7.53 -5.37 10.60
CA ALA A 239 -7.58 -4.35 11.63
C ALA A 239 -8.69 -4.60 12.66
N ASN A 240 -9.88 -4.96 12.18
CA ASN A 240 -11.02 -5.33 13.02
C ASN A 240 -10.70 -6.58 13.86
N ALA A 241 -10.10 -7.61 13.26
CA ALA A 241 -9.70 -8.82 13.98
C ALA A 241 -8.63 -8.52 15.05
N ALA A 242 -7.75 -7.56 14.79
CA ALA A 242 -6.69 -7.12 15.71
C ALA A 242 -7.15 -6.11 16.77
N GLY A 243 -8.34 -5.53 16.63
CA GLY A 243 -8.79 -4.41 17.47
C GLY A 243 -7.90 -3.16 17.32
N LYS A 244 -7.44 -2.87 16.10
CA LYS A 244 -6.54 -1.74 15.77
C LYS A 244 -7.15 -0.83 14.72
N PRO A 245 -6.75 0.46 14.64
CA PRO A 245 -7.08 1.31 13.50
C PRO A 245 -6.57 0.72 12.18
N VAL A 246 -7.28 0.96 11.08
CA VAL A 246 -6.87 0.50 9.74
C VAL A 246 -5.51 1.10 9.36
N ALA A 247 -5.30 2.39 9.63
CA ALA A 247 -4.02 3.07 9.39
C ALA A 247 -2.84 2.42 10.13
N TYR A 248 -3.07 1.86 11.33
CA TYR A 248 -2.02 1.17 12.10
C TYR A 248 -1.60 -0.14 11.42
N VAL A 249 -2.58 -0.93 10.97
CA VAL A 249 -2.32 -2.19 10.26
C VAL A 249 -1.74 -1.95 8.87
N ASP A 250 -2.23 -0.94 8.16
CA ASP A 250 -1.67 -0.46 6.89
C ASP A 250 -0.17 -0.16 7.01
N ASN A 251 0.22 0.66 7.98
CA ASN A 251 1.62 1.03 8.20
C ASN A 251 2.48 -0.16 8.63
N ALA A 252 1.97 -1.03 9.51
CA ALA A 252 2.68 -2.25 9.92
C ALA A 252 2.94 -3.20 8.74
N ILE A 253 1.93 -3.43 7.89
CA ILE A 253 2.08 -4.24 6.69
C ILE A 253 3.04 -3.58 5.72
N TRP A 254 2.93 -2.26 5.51
CA TRP A 254 3.82 -1.51 4.63
C TRP A 254 5.30 -1.67 5.03
N MET A 255 5.62 -1.65 6.32
CA MET A 255 7.00 -1.88 6.80
C MET A 255 7.59 -3.23 6.39
N LEU A 256 6.76 -4.27 6.19
CA LEU A 256 7.22 -5.59 5.72
C LEU A 256 7.63 -5.61 4.24
N VAL A 257 7.10 -4.67 3.44
CA VAL A 257 7.15 -4.71 1.98
C VAL A 257 7.78 -3.48 1.33
N ALA A 258 8.01 -2.42 2.10
CA ALA A 258 8.73 -1.23 1.68
C ALA A 258 10.17 -1.58 1.25
N GLU A 259 10.70 -0.81 0.30
CA GLU A 259 12.11 -0.91 -0.09
C GLU A 259 12.96 -0.27 1.02
N GLY A 260 14.00 -0.97 1.50
CA GLY A 260 14.79 -0.59 2.69
C GLY A 260 15.68 -1.76 3.18
N GLU A 261 16.09 -1.74 4.45
CA GLU A 261 17.08 -2.68 5.00
C GLU A 261 16.71 -4.17 4.83
N ARG A 262 15.41 -4.53 4.82
CA ARG A 262 14.91 -5.86 4.45
C ARG A 262 13.49 -5.81 3.88
N GLN A 263 13.36 -5.75 2.56
CA GLN A 263 12.09 -6.06 1.89
C GLN A 263 11.85 -7.57 1.93
N LEU A 264 10.78 -8.04 2.59
CA LEU A 264 10.48 -9.47 2.61
C LEU A 264 10.17 -10.00 1.21
N ALA A 265 10.61 -11.21 0.91
CA ALA A 265 10.24 -11.94 -0.30
C ALA A 265 8.79 -12.46 -0.21
N ASP A 266 8.15 -12.72 -1.35
CA ASP A 266 6.76 -13.19 -1.42
C ASP A 266 6.52 -14.48 -0.62
N ARG A 267 7.53 -15.36 -0.57
CA ARG A 267 7.47 -16.60 0.22
C ARG A 267 7.39 -16.33 1.73
N ALA A 268 8.23 -15.43 2.25
CA ALA A 268 8.21 -15.07 3.66
C ALA A 268 6.88 -14.42 4.06
N LEU A 269 6.32 -13.57 3.19
CA LEU A 269 4.98 -13.01 3.39
C LEU A 269 3.90 -14.11 3.40
N ALA A 270 3.97 -15.08 2.48
CA ALA A 270 3.02 -16.19 2.45
C ALA A 270 3.06 -17.06 3.71
N GLU A 271 4.26 -17.30 4.26
CA GLU A 271 4.44 -18.03 5.52
C GLU A 271 3.71 -17.33 6.69
N LEU A 272 3.68 -15.98 6.73
CA LEU A 272 2.91 -15.22 7.73
C LEU A 272 1.39 -15.46 7.64
N GLY A 273 0.86 -15.65 6.43
CA GLY A 273 -0.55 -15.97 6.19
C GLY A 273 -0.97 -17.37 6.65
N GLY A 274 -0.02 -18.20 7.12
CA GLY A 274 -0.25 -19.63 7.23
C GLY A 274 -0.43 -20.30 5.86
N SER A 275 -0.08 -19.58 4.79
CA SER A 275 -0.02 -20.07 3.42
C SER A 275 1.33 -20.80 3.25
N SER A 276 1.57 -21.81 4.09
CA SER A 276 2.56 -22.85 3.83
C SER A 276 2.17 -23.73 2.64
N GLN A 277 0.98 -23.49 2.05
CA GLN A 277 0.68 -23.83 0.68
C GLN A 277 1.50 -22.96 -0.26
N ILE A 278 2.75 -23.39 -0.44
CA ILE A 278 3.50 -23.43 -1.68
C ILE A 278 2.85 -22.54 -2.76
N GLN A 279 3.59 -21.55 -3.24
CA GLN A 279 3.52 -21.21 -4.67
C GLN A 279 3.97 -22.44 -5.46
N THR A 280 3.19 -23.53 -5.44
CA THR A 280 3.24 -24.52 -6.49
C THR A 280 2.74 -23.74 -7.68
N LYS A 281 3.66 -23.43 -8.59
CA LYS A 281 3.29 -23.42 -9.99
C LYS A 281 2.39 -24.63 -10.20
N ASP A 282 1.11 -24.35 -10.41
CA ASP A 282 0.18 -25.23 -11.10
C ASP A 282 0.16 -26.68 -10.57
N GLN A 283 -0.43 -26.93 -9.40
CA GLN A 283 -0.77 -28.31 -8.99
C GLN A 283 -1.64 -29.00 -10.03
N SER A 284 -2.53 -28.25 -10.71
CA SER A 284 -3.30 -28.74 -11.87
C SER A 284 -2.40 -29.12 -13.04
N GLY A 285 -1.35 -28.35 -13.33
CA GLY A 285 -0.36 -28.65 -14.37
C GLY A 285 0.56 -29.80 -14.01
N LEU A 286 0.92 -29.96 -12.73
CA LEU A 286 1.67 -31.11 -12.24
C LEU A 286 0.84 -32.39 -12.30
N VAL A 287 -0.44 -32.31 -11.90
CA VAL A 287 -1.39 -33.43 -12.02
C VAL A 287 -1.66 -33.73 -13.49
N ALA A 288 -1.82 -32.73 -14.36
CA ALA A 288 -1.99 -32.94 -15.79
C ALA A 288 -0.73 -33.53 -16.46
N LEU A 289 0.46 -33.15 -16.00
CA LEU A 289 1.73 -33.74 -16.43
C LEU A 289 1.83 -35.21 -16.01
N LEU A 290 1.53 -35.52 -14.74
CA LEU A 290 1.50 -36.89 -14.22
C LEU A 290 0.45 -37.75 -14.93
N ASP A 291 -0.76 -37.22 -15.16
CA ASP A 291 -1.82 -37.86 -15.93
C ASP A 291 -1.42 -38.06 -17.40
N SER A 292 -0.60 -37.16 -17.96
CA SER A 292 -0.07 -37.32 -19.34
C SER A 292 0.99 -38.41 -19.41
N TRP A 293 1.80 -38.58 -18.36
CA TRP A 293 2.76 -39.69 -18.24
C TRP A 293 2.07 -41.03 -18.05
N GLU A 294 0.92 -41.06 -17.37
CA GLU A 294 0.09 -42.27 -17.26
C GLU A 294 -0.55 -42.67 -18.60
N LYS A 295 -0.81 -41.70 -19.49
CA LYS A 295 -1.60 -41.91 -20.72
C LYS A 295 -0.79 -42.03 -22.01
N GLU A 296 0.40 -41.43 -22.11
CA GLU A 296 1.06 -41.20 -23.41
C GLU A 296 2.49 -41.76 -23.62
N GLY A 297 3.16 -42.42 -22.66
CA GLY A 297 4.60 -42.71 -22.83
C GLY A 297 5.14 -44.01 -22.24
N ASP A 298 6.17 -44.53 -22.91
CA ASP A 298 6.91 -45.76 -22.63
C ASP A 298 7.32 -45.86 -21.15
N VAL A 299 6.88 -46.94 -20.50
CA VAL A 299 7.04 -47.19 -19.07
C VAL A 299 8.49 -47.09 -18.63
N GLU A 300 9.42 -47.42 -19.52
CA GLU A 300 10.85 -47.46 -19.19
C GLU A 300 11.53 -46.09 -19.23
N GLU A 301 11.08 -45.16 -20.09
CA GLU A 301 11.54 -43.76 -20.07
C GLU A 301 11.03 -43.01 -18.82
N HIS A 302 9.82 -43.34 -18.39
CA HIS A 302 9.25 -42.80 -17.14
C HIS A 302 9.98 -43.32 -15.90
N LYS A 303 10.37 -44.60 -15.91
CA LYS A 303 11.16 -45.19 -14.83
C LYS A 303 12.55 -44.58 -14.72
N GLU A 304 13.26 -44.40 -15.83
CA GLU A 304 14.55 -43.71 -15.84
C GLU A 304 14.44 -42.25 -15.36
N THR A 305 13.38 -41.55 -15.76
CA THR A 305 13.12 -40.18 -15.31
C THR A 305 12.81 -40.11 -13.82
N LEU A 306 12.04 -41.06 -13.28
CA LEU A 306 11.73 -41.13 -11.86
C LEU A 306 12.98 -41.46 -11.03
N GLU A 307 13.79 -42.42 -11.48
CA GLU A 307 15.06 -42.79 -10.88
C GLU A 307 16.05 -41.60 -10.88
N TYR A 308 16.10 -40.84 -11.98
CA TYR A 308 16.89 -39.61 -12.07
C TYR A 308 16.43 -38.55 -11.05
N LEU A 309 15.13 -38.33 -10.90
CA LEU A 309 14.58 -37.34 -9.96
C LEU A 309 14.82 -37.74 -8.50
N ILE A 310 14.63 -39.01 -8.17
CA ILE A 310 14.95 -39.55 -6.84
C ILE A 310 16.43 -39.33 -6.54
N ARG A 311 17.31 -39.68 -7.49
CA ARG A 311 18.75 -39.48 -7.35
C ARG A 311 19.12 -38.00 -7.19
N ALA A 312 18.56 -37.11 -8.01
CA ALA A 312 18.84 -35.67 -7.95
C ALA A 312 18.35 -35.03 -6.64
N LEU A 313 17.23 -35.52 -6.09
CA LEU A 313 16.70 -35.10 -4.80
C LEU A 313 17.54 -35.62 -3.62
N ASP A 314 18.08 -36.83 -3.73
CA ASP A 314 18.99 -37.40 -2.72
C ASP A 314 20.39 -36.76 -2.77
N GLU A 315 20.92 -36.45 -3.96
CA GLU A 315 22.25 -35.86 -4.15
C GLU A 315 22.33 -34.38 -3.77
N ASN A 316 21.27 -33.60 -4.01
CA ASN A 316 21.21 -32.17 -3.68
C ASN A 316 20.42 -31.86 -2.40
N ARG A 317 20.29 -32.86 -1.52
CA ARG A 317 19.52 -32.74 -0.28
C ARG A 317 20.17 -31.73 0.68
N PRO A 318 19.50 -30.61 1.02
CA PRO A 318 20.05 -29.63 1.95
C PRO A 318 20.10 -30.20 3.38
N GLU A 319 21.30 -30.29 3.95
CA GLU A 319 21.47 -30.77 5.33
C GLU A 319 20.85 -29.76 6.33
N GLY A 320 20.12 -30.28 7.32
CA GLY A 320 19.55 -29.48 8.42
C GLY A 320 18.08 -29.06 8.28
N TYR A 321 17.38 -29.45 7.21
CA TYR A 321 15.93 -29.18 7.08
C TYR A 321 15.07 -30.18 7.86
N LYS A 322 14.12 -29.67 8.66
CA LYS A 322 13.21 -30.46 9.52
C LYS A 322 12.41 -31.54 8.78
N HIS A 323 12.12 -31.35 7.49
CA HIS A 323 11.37 -32.30 6.67
C HIS A 323 12.25 -33.38 6.02
N PHE A 324 13.56 -33.33 6.26
CA PHE A 324 14.54 -34.24 5.72
C PHE A 324 15.43 -34.81 6.84
N PRO A 325 14.88 -35.64 7.73
CA PRO A 325 15.60 -36.23 8.86
C PRO A 325 16.90 -36.94 8.40
N PRO A 326 18.04 -36.77 9.11
CA PRO A 326 19.30 -37.42 8.75
C PRO A 326 19.19 -38.94 8.60
N GLU A 327 18.26 -39.57 9.32
CA GLU A 327 18.00 -41.01 9.35
C GLU A 327 17.45 -41.56 8.02
N LEU A 328 17.00 -40.67 7.13
CA LEU A 328 16.52 -41.00 5.78
C LEU A 328 17.58 -40.74 4.69
N LYS A 329 18.81 -40.34 5.03
CA LYS A 329 19.88 -40.15 4.03
C LYS A 329 20.37 -41.52 3.55
N GLY A 330 20.23 -41.79 2.25
CA GLY A 330 20.68 -43.05 1.64
C GLY A 330 19.72 -44.24 1.77
N LYS A 331 18.45 -44.00 2.16
CA LYS A 331 17.38 -45.00 2.10
C LYS A 331 16.43 -44.63 0.98
N SER A 332 16.34 -45.46 -0.07
CA SER A 332 15.32 -45.30 -1.10
C SER A 332 13.93 -45.65 -0.53
N TRP A 333 12.91 -44.97 -1.04
CA TRP A 333 11.50 -45.21 -0.69
C TRP A 333 11.02 -46.60 -1.08
#